data_AF-A0A960MM91-F1
#
_entry.id   AF-A0A960MM91-F1
#
_cell.length_a   1.000
_cell.length_b   1.000
_cell.length_c   1.000
_cell.angle_alpha   90.00
_cell.angle_beta   90.00
_cell.angle_gamma   90.00
#
_symmetry.space_group_name_H-M   'P 1'
#
loop_
_entity.id
_entity.type
_entity.pdbx_description
1 polymer ?
#
loop_
_entity_poly.entity_id
_entity_poly.type
_entity_poly.pdbx_seq_one_letter_code
_entity_poly.pdbx_strand_id
1 'polypeptide(L)'
;MLKTLIRTCVILFISNAAFGSDLVDNWLNTYNPLLKHYVVKGKKGGIESTLVNYNGLRSDPNFRKALYELARLPSFDTLEEKEQLAMWINAYNMLVLKVIVENPKIQSIKDLDSAFGKIKKKKVGVVAGKQYALDEIEHEIIRKKFNEPRTHFVLNCSALSCPDLANYAYEGKHLEEQLTYQAKQFLANPTKGMSV
;
A
#
# COMPACT_ATOMS: atom_id res chain seq x y z
N MET A 1 -18.43 -40.61 -50.53
CA MET A 1 -17.79 -39.30 -50.26
C MET A 1 -18.27 -38.81 -48.90
N LEU A 2 -17.47 -38.96 -47.84
CA LEU A 2 -17.78 -38.44 -46.51
C LEU A 2 -16.65 -37.49 -46.12
N LYS A 3 -16.89 -36.18 -46.18
CA LYS A 3 -15.91 -35.14 -45.85
C LYS A 3 -15.92 -34.91 -44.34
N THR A 4 -14.87 -35.36 -43.67
CA THR A 4 -14.61 -35.11 -42.24
C THR A 4 -14.24 -33.64 -42.05
N LEU A 5 -15.12 -32.87 -41.39
CA LEU A 5 -14.84 -31.50 -40.96
C LEU A 5 -13.98 -31.53 -39.69
N ILE A 6 -12.68 -31.27 -39.84
CA ILE A 6 -11.78 -31.01 -38.70
C ILE A 6 -12.07 -29.58 -38.22
N ARG A 7 -12.76 -29.45 -37.09
CA ARG A 7 -12.89 -28.18 -36.36
C ARG A 7 -11.57 -27.90 -35.63
N THR A 8 -10.74 -27.03 -36.21
CA THR A 8 -9.58 -26.46 -35.53
C THR A 8 -10.06 -25.58 -34.37
N CYS A 9 -10.01 -26.08 -33.14
CA CYS A 9 -10.13 -25.24 -31.95
C CYS A 9 -8.84 -24.45 -31.80
N VAL A 10 -8.86 -23.17 -32.17
CA VAL A 10 -7.82 -22.22 -31.81
C VAL A 10 -8.03 -21.87 -30.34
N ILE A 11 -7.25 -22.50 -29.46
CA ILE A 11 -7.17 -22.08 -28.05
C ILE A 11 -6.29 -20.84 -28.02
N LEU A 12 -6.93 -19.67 -27.94
CA LEU A 12 -6.25 -18.39 -27.65
C LEU A 12 -5.69 -18.47 -26.23
N PHE A 13 -4.39 -18.69 -26.11
CA PHE A 13 -3.65 -18.43 -24.88
C PHE A 13 -3.59 -16.92 -24.66
N ILE A 14 -4.59 -16.37 -23.99
CA ILE A 14 -4.48 -15.03 -23.41
C ILE A 14 -3.40 -15.15 -22.32
N SER A 15 -2.32 -14.38 -22.45
CA SER A 15 -1.22 -14.40 -21.50
C SER A 15 -1.72 -13.97 -20.12
N ASN A 16 -1.48 -14.79 -19.09
CA ASN A 16 -1.85 -14.47 -17.70
C ASN A 16 -1.23 -13.14 -17.20
N ALA A 17 -0.15 -12.67 -17.82
CA ALA A 17 0.51 -11.42 -17.48
C ALA A 17 -0.36 -10.18 -17.77
N ALA A 18 -1.08 -10.16 -18.90
CA ALA A 18 -1.94 -9.02 -19.27
C ALA A 18 -3.12 -8.88 -18.29
N PHE A 19 -3.75 -10.00 -17.94
CA PHE A 19 -4.85 -10.02 -16.97
C PHE A 19 -4.42 -9.58 -15.57
N GLY A 20 -3.19 -9.90 -15.16
CA GLY A 20 -2.65 -9.48 -13.87
C GLY A 20 -2.38 -7.97 -13.80
N SER A 21 -1.84 -7.38 -14.88
CA SER A 21 -1.64 -5.93 -15.01
C SER A 21 -2.96 -5.18 -14.90
N ASP A 22 -4.00 -5.62 -15.60
CA ASP A 22 -5.31 -4.97 -15.59
C ASP A 22 -5.93 -4.93 -14.19
N LEU A 23 -5.76 -6.01 -13.39
CA LEU A 23 -6.27 -6.05 -12.02
C LEU A 23 -5.51 -5.10 -11.08
N VAL A 24 -4.19 -5.01 -11.23
CA VAL A 24 -3.36 -4.05 -10.48
C VAL A 24 -3.77 -2.62 -10.83
N ASP A 25 -3.89 -2.29 -12.12
CA ASP A 25 -4.30 -0.97 -12.57
C ASP A 25 -5.70 -0.60 -12.06
N ASN A 26 -6.65 -1.53 -12.10
CA ASN A 26 -7.98 -1.32 -11.53
C ASN A 26 -7.94 -1.01 -10.03
N TRP A 27 -7.14 -1.76 -9.27
CA TRP A 27 -6.99 -1.50 -7.85
C TRP A 27 -6.35 -0.14 -7.56
N LEU A 28 -5.28 0.22 -8.28
CA LEU A 28 -4.64 1.52 -8.16
C LEU A 28 -5.60 2.67 -8.52
N ASN A 29 -6.46 2.47 -9.52
CA ASN A 29 -7.50 3.43 -9.90
C ASN A 29 -8.59 3.60 -8.82
N THR A 30 -8.81 2.61 -7.95
CA THR A 30 -9.67 2.76 -6.77
C THR A 30 -8.91 3.38 -5.58
N TYR A 31 -7.66 2.95 -5.34
CA TYR A 31 -6.90 3.33 -4.15
C TYR A 31 -6.30 4.74 -4.22
N ASN A 32 -5.75 5.13 -5.37
CA ASN A 32 -5.07 6.42 -5.54
C ASN A 32 -6.02 7.62 -5.31
N PRO A 33 -7.28 7.63 -5.79
CA PRO A 33 -8.22 8.71 -5.47
C PRO A 33 -8.53 8.84 -3.97
N LEU A 34 -8.59 7.73 -3.22
CA LEU A 34 -8.78 7.76 -1.76
C LEU A 34 -7.62 8.49 -1.08
N LEU A 35 -6.38 8.16 -1.47
CA LEU A 35 -5.20 8.83 -0.94
C LEU A 35 -5.22 10.33 -1.26
N LYS A 36 -5.49 10.69 -2.52
CA LYS A 36 -5.58 12.11 -2.93
C LYS A 36 -6.63 12.90 -2.16
N HIS A 37 -7.77 12.28 -1.87
CA HIS A 37 -8.88 12.96 -1.22
C HIS A 37 -8.73 13.03 0.31
N TYR A 38 -8.28 11.96 0.95
CA TYR A 38 -8.27 11.85 2.42
C TYR A 38 -6.91 12.13 3.07
N VAL A 39 -5.82 12.21 2.30
CA VAL A 39 -4.47 12.53 2.80
C VAL A 39 -4.11 13.96 2.40
N VAL A 40 -4.11 14.86 3.37
CA VAL A 40 -3.91 16.30 3.16
C VAL A 40 -2.74 16.84 3.97
N LYS A 41 -2.03 17.84 3.46
CA LYS A 41 -1.00 18.53 4.25
C LYS A 41 -1.68 19.27 5.41
N GLY A 42 -1.03 19.28 6.56
CA GLY A 42 -1.50 19.98 7.74
C GLY A 42 -0.44 20.07 8.84
N LYS A 43 -0.86 20.60 9.99
CA LYS A 43 -0.01 20.79 11.16
C LYS A 43 -0.70 20.27 12.40
N LYS A 44 -0.04 19.42 13.18
CA LYS A 44 -0.58 18.89 14.45
C LYS A 44 0.52 18.84 15.50
N GLY A 45 0.29 19.47 16.65
CA GLY A 45 1.28 19.52 17.74
C GLY A 45 2.59 20.21 17.34
N GLY A 46 2.52 21.22 16.45
CA GLY A 46 3.70 21.91 15.93
C GLY A 46 4.42 21.21 14.78
N ILE A 47 4.06 19.95 14.49
CA ILE A 47 4.66 19.14 13.42
C ILE A 47 3.88 19.32 12.12
N GLU A 48 4.55 19.74 11.07
CA GLU A 48 4.04 19.76 9.70
C GLU A 48 4.17 18.37 9.09
N SER A 49 3.09 17.86 8.51
CA SER A 49 2.98 16.48 8.03
C SER A 49 1.79 16.35 7.07
N THR A 50 1.63 15.19 6.45
CA THR A 50 0.32 14.76 5.97
C THR A 50 -0.56 14.26 7.13
N LEU A 51 -1.85 14.58 7.06
CA LEU A 51 -2.90 14.18 7.98
C LEU A 51 -3.97 13.41 7.20
N VAL A 52 -4.55 12.40 7.85
CA VAL A 52 -5.57 11.54 7.23
C VAL A 52 -6.95 11.82 7.84
N ASN A 53 -7.94 12.08 6.99
CA ASN A 53 -9.35 12.14 7.41
C ASN A 53 -9.92 10.72 7.53
N TYR A 54 -9.64 10.05 8.65
CA TYR A 54 -10.08 8.67 8.91
C TYR A 54 -11.61 8.50 8.96
N ASN A 55 -12.36 9.51 9.43
CA ASN A 55 -13.81 9.43 9.49
C ASN A 55 -14.45 9.46 8.09
N GLY A 56 -13.92 10.32 7.21
CA GLY A 56 -14.30 10.35 5.81
C GLY A 56 -13.94 9.04 5.11
N LEU A 57 -12.67 8.61 5.25
CA LEU A 57 -12.18 7.36 4.67
C LEU A 57 -12.99 6.13 5.11
N ARG A 58 -13.40 6.07 6.38
CA ARG A 58 -14.24 5.01 6.94
C ARG A 58 -15.62 4.93 6.30
N SER A 59 -16.15 6.06 5.88
CA SER A 59 -17.51 6.19 5.31
C SER A 59 -17.51 6.04 3.79
N ASP A 60 -16.34 6.12 3.15
CA ASP A 60 -16.20 5.97 1.71
C ASP A 60 -16.35 4.51 1.27
N PRO A 61 -17.34 4.16 0.43
CA PRO A 61 -17.51 2.78 -0.04
C PRO A 61 -16.30 2.30 -0.87
N ASN A 62 -15.56 3.21 -1.50
CA ASN A 62 -14.38 2.84 -2.28
C ASN A 62 -13.24 2.33 -1.39
N PHE A 63 -13.18 2.70 -0.11
CA PHE A 63 -12.18 2.15 0.81
C PHE A 63 -12.35 0.65 1.02
N ARG A 64 -13.60 0.20 1.24
CA ARG A 64 -13.91 -1.23 1.33
C ARG A 64 -13.72 -1.95 -0.01
N LYS A 65 -14.10 -1.30 -1.12
CA LYS A 65 -13.88 -1.82 -2.47
C LYS A 65 -12.39 -2.06 -2.74
N ALA A 66 -11.53 -1.10 -2.44
CA ALA A 66 -10.09 -1.24 -2.64
C ALA A 66 -9.49 -2.36 -1.76
N LEU A 67 -10.00 -2.60 -0.55
CA LEU A 67 -9.53 -3.72 0.30
C LEU A 67 -9.93 -5.07 -0.30
N TYR A 68 -11.14 -5.13 -0.87
CA TYR A 68 -11.63 -6.32 -1.55
C TYR A 68 -10.86 -6.62 -2.84
N GLU A 69 -10.54 -5.58 -3.62
CA GLU A 69 -9.69 -5.69 -4.82
C GLU A 69 -8.28 -6.15 -4.45
N LEU A 70 -7.64 -5.53 -3.44
CA LEU A 70 -6.33 -5.93 -2.92
C LEU A 70 -6.27 -7.42 -2.53
N ALA A 71 -7.33 -7.91 -1.89
CA ALA A 71 -7.44 -9.31 -1.49
C ALA A 71 -7.50 -10.29 -2.68
N ARG A 72 -7.92 -9.83 -3.86
CA ARG A 72 -8.16 -10.63 -5.06
C ARG A 72 -7.10 -10.46 -6.15
N LEU A 73 -6.12 -9.58 -5.94
CA LEU A 73 -5.02 -9.42 -6.88
C LEU A 73 -4.28 -10.77 -7.10
N PRO A 74 -3.66 -10.97 -8.27
CA PRO A 74 -2.74 -12.09 -8.46
C PRO A 74 -1.53 -11.96 -7.51
N SER A 75 -0.78 -13.06 -7.34
CA SER A 75 0.47 -13.03 -6.58
C SER A 75 1.39 -11.94 -7.13
N PHE A 76 1.99 -11.14 -6.25
CA PHE A 76 2.94 -10.12 -6.67
C PHE A 76 4.23 -10.74 -7.22
N ASP A 77 4.54 -12.00 -6.90
CA ASP A 77 5.76 -12.68 -7.39
C ASP A 77 5.82 -12.79 -8.94
N THR A 78 4.71 -12.56 -9.66
CA THR A 78 4.66 -12.54 -11.13
C THR A 78 4.91 -11.16 -11.74
N LEU A 79 5.05 -10.10 -10.94
CA LEU A 79 5.29 -8.74 -11.42
C LEU A 79 6.79 -8.46 -11.53
N GLU A 80 7.16 -7.43 -12.28
CA GLU A 80 8.54 -6.90 -12.29
C GLU A 80 8.94 -6.39 -10.91
N GLU A 81 10.22 -6.49 -10.54
CA GLU A 81 10.70 -6.24 -9.16
C GLU A 81 10.24 -4.89 -8.60
N LYS A 82 10.31 -3.81 -9.40
CA LYS A 82 9.85 -2.48 -8.99
C LYS A 82 8.33 -2.44 -8.76
N GLU A 83 7.56 -3.12 -9.59
CA GLU A 83 6.11 -3.21 -9.42
C GLU A 83 5.78 -4.04 -8.17
N GLN A 84 6.52 -5.13 -7.89
CA GLN A 84 6.37 -5.89 -6.66
C GLN A 84 6.56 -5.02 -5.42
N LEU A 85 7.66 -4.25 -5.38
CA LEU A 85 7.96 -3.38 -4.25
C LEU A 85 6.90 -2.29 -4.09
N ALA A 86 6.48 -1.65 -5.18
CA ALA A 86 5.39 -0.67 -5.16
C ALA A 86 4.10 -1.26 -4.60
N MET A 87 3.72 -2.46 -5.03
CA MET A 87 2.53 -3.16 -4.54
C MET A 87 2.62 -3.52 -3.05
N TRP A 88 3.78 -3.98 -2.57
CA TRP A 88 3.98 -4.26 -1.15
C TRP A 88 3.94 -3.01 -0.27
N ILE A 89 4.51 -1.90 -0.72
CA ILE A 89 4.43 -0.60 -0.01
C ILE A 89 2.98 -0.13 0.06
N ASN A 90 2.26 -0.18 -1.06
CA ASN A 90 0.84 0.20 -1.10
C ASN A 90 -0.01 -0.70 -0.19
N ALA A 91 0.19 -2.02 -0.25
CA ALA A 91 -0.53 -2.98 0.58
C ALA A 91 -0.28 -2.73 2.06
N TYR A 92 0.98 -2.51 2.48
CA TYR A 92 1.31 -2.16 3.86
C TYR A 92 0.56 -0.90 4.31
N ASN A 93 0.71 0.20 3.57
CA ASN A 93 0.10 1.48 3.92
C ASN A 93 -1.43 1.39 3.95
N MET A 94 -2.04 0.64 3.02
CA MET A 94 -3.48 0.43 3.02
C MET A 94 -3.95 -0.38 4.24
N LEU A 95 -3.20 -1.41 4.65
CA LEU A 95 -3.51 -2.19 5.84
C LEU A 95 -3.32 -1.38 7.13
N VAL A 96 -2.36 -0.46 7.17
CA VAL A 96 -2.24 0.51 8.27
C VAL A 96 -3.50 1.38 8.35
N LEU A 97 -3.93 1.96 7.23
CA LEU A 97 -5.18 2.73 7.17
C LEU A 97 -6.37 1.91 7.66
N LYS A 98 -6.48 0.64 7.23
CA LYS A 98 -7.53 -0.28 7.68
C LYS A 98 -7.52 -0.46 9.19
N VAL A 99 -6.35 -0.72 9.78
CA VAL A 99 -6.20 -0.90 11.23
C VAL A 99 -6.71 0.35 11.97
N ILE A 100 -6.33 1.56 11.54
CA ILE A 100 -6.78 2.78 12.20
C ILE A 100 -8.28 3.02 12.02
N VAL A 101 -8.79 2.83 10.79
CA VAL A 101 -10.22 2.98 10.48
C VAL A 101 -11.10 2.04 11.31
N GLU A 102 -10.66 0.80 11.52
CA GLU A 102 -11.39 -0.20 12.30
C GLU A 102 -11.25 0.00 13.82
N ASN A 103 -10.23 0.75 14.26
CA ASN A 103 -9.92 0.98 15.67
C ASN A 103 -9.88 2.48 16.02
N PRO A 104 -11.01 3.21 15.92
CA PRO A 104 -11.06 4.67 16.09
C PRO A 104 -10.70 5.16 17.51
N LYS A 105 -10.61 4.24 18.48
CA LYS A 105 -10.15 4.52 19.85
C LYS A 105 -8.63 4.69 19.92
N ILE A 106 -7.88 4.29 18.90
CA ILE A 106 -6.44 4.51 18.82
C ILE A 106 -6.21 6.00 18.49
N GLN A 107 -5.97 6.80 19.53
CA GLN A 107 -5.85 8.26 19.41
C GLN A 107 -4.40 8.75 19.52
N SER A 108 -3.44 7.90 19.92
CA SER A 108 -2.05 8.31 20.13
C SER A 108 -1.02 7.22 19.81
N ILE A 109 0.22 7.66 19.56
CA ILE A 109 1.41 6.80 19.38
C ILE A 109 1.65 5.91 20.60
N LYS A 110 1.29 6.34 21.83
CA LYS A 110 1.43 5.53 23.05
C LYS A 110 0.43 4.36 23.11
N ASP A 111 -0.78 4.57 22.60
CA ASP A 111 -1.76 3.49 22.42
C ASP A 111 -1.33 2.59 21.26
N LEU A 112 -0.70 3.17 20.24
CA LEU A 112 -0.04 2.43 19.17
C LEU A 112 1.13 1.58 19.71
N ASP A 113 2.17 2.05 20.37
CA ASP A 113 3.38 1.23 20.61
C ASP A 113 3.11 -0.08 21.36
N SER A 114 2.22 -0.08 22.36
CA SER A 114 1.82 -1.34 23.03
C SER A 114 0.75 -2.14 22.29
N ALA A 115 -0.22 -1.49 21.64
CA ALA A 115 -1.31 -2.16 20.93
C ALA A 115 -0.95 -2.44 19.46
N PHE A 116 -0.49 -1.46 18.70
CA PHE A 116 0.17 -1.59 17.38
C PHE A 116 1.33 -2.58 17.41
N GLY A 117 2.19 -2.60 18.44
CA GLY A 117 3.23 -3.62 18.60
C GLY A 117 2.69 -5.05 18.63
N LYS A 118 1.47 -5.25 19.16
CA LYS A 118 0.75 -6.53 19.16
C LYS A 118 -0.09 -6.72 17.89
N ILE A 119 -0.70 -5.67 17.35
CA ILE A 119 -1.57 -5.68 16.18
C ILE A 119 -0.76 -5.94 14.91
N LYS A 120 0.44 -5.36 14.79
CA LYS A 120 1.33 -5.55 13.64
C LYS A 120 1.77 -7.01 13.44
N LYS A 121 1.68 -7.82 14.49
CA LYS A 121 1.93 -9.27 14.47
C LYS A 121 0.66 -10.11 14.21
N LYS A 122 -0.52 -9.50 14.28
CA LYS A 122 -1.79 -10.18 13.95
C LYS A 122 -2.03 -10.09 12.45
N LYS A 123 -2.71 -11.08 11.90
CA LYS A 123 -3.23 -11.03 10.52
C LYS A 123 -4.30 -9.94 10.43
N VAL A 124 -4.00 -8.84 9.74
CA VAL A 124 -4.88 -7.64 9.70
C VAL A 124 -5.62 -7.48 8.38
N GLY A 125 -5.20 -8.19 7.32
CA GLY A 125 -5.89 -8.18 6.03
C GLY A 125 -5.40 -9.26 5.08
N VAL A 126 -6.08 -9.34 3.94
CA VAL A 126 -5.77 -10.26 2.85
C VAL A 126 -5.14 -9.46 1.71
N VAL A 127 -4.01 -9.91 1.21
CA VAL A 127 -3.30 -9.35 0.05
C VAL A 127 -3.02 -10.49 -0.90
N ALA A 128 -3.44 -10.35 -2.16
CA ALA A 128 -3.25 -11.37 -3.19
C ALA A 128 -3.62 -12.81 -2.73
N GLY A 129 -4.79 -12.95 -2.13
CA GLY A 129 -5.34 -14.22 -1.65
C GLY A 129 -4.78 -14.77 -0.33
N LYS A 130 -3.81 -14.08 0.32
CA LYS A 130 -3.19 -14.56 1.56
C LYS A 130 -3.35 -13.55 2.70
N GLN A 131 -3.51 -14.06 3.92
CA GLN A 131 -3.57 -13.22 5.12
C GLN A 131 -2.18 -12.78 5.56
N TYR A 132 -2.02 -11.48 5.83
CA TYR A 132 -0.76 -10.89 6.27
C TYR A 132 -0.91 -10.06 7.53
N ALA A 133 0.15 -10.09 8.33
CA ALA A 133 0.45 -9.13 9.37
C ALA A 133 1.33 -7.99 8.80
N LEU A 134 1.30 -6.81 9.41
CA LEU A 134 2.15 -5.69 8.98
C LEU A 134 3.65 -6.00 9.14
N ASP A 135 4.03 -6.65 10.25
CA ASP A 135 5.42 -7.07 10.51
C ASP A 135 5.91 -8.06 9.45
N GLU A 136 5.03 -8.95 8.97
CA GLU A 136 5.41 -9.90 7.91
C GLU A 136 5.69 -9.17 6.59
N ILE A 137 4.84 -8.22 6.20
CA ILE A 137 5.07 -7.43 4.99
C ILE A 137 6.37 -6.63 5.12
N GLU A 138 6.59 -5.96 6.25
CA GLU A 138 7.77 -5.10 6.42
C GLU A 138 9.07 -5.91 6.56
N HIS A 139 9.12 -6.88 7.47
CA HIS A 139 10.37 -7.53 7.85
C HIS A 139 10.64 -8.82 7.09
N GLU A 140 9.60 -9.59 6.76
CA GLU A 140 9.77 -10.90 6.12
C GLU A 140 9.73 -10.80 4.59
N ILE A 141 9.06 -9.77 4.06
CA ILE A 141 8.94 -9.54 2.61
C ILE A 141 9.82 -8.36 2.19
N ILE A 142 9.48 -7.13 2.58
CA ILE A 142 10.13 -5.92 2.05
C ILE A 142 11.63 -5.92 2.37
N ARG A 143 12.01 -6.01 3.64
CA ARG A 143 13.42 -5.94 4.07
C ARG A 143 14.30 -7.11 3.61
N LYS A 144 13.72 -8.29 3.40
CA LYS A 144 14.48 -9.49 3.00
C LYS A 144 14.62 -9.62 1.49
N LYS A 145 13.58 -9.25 0.74
CA LYS A 145 13.57 -9.40 -0.73
C LYS A 145 14.17 -8.20 -1.45
N PHE A 146 14.00 -6.98 -0.92
CA PHE A 146 14.38 -5.75 -1.61
C PHE A 146 15.51 -5.04 -0.89
N ASN A 147 16.61 -4.78 -1.59
CA ASN A 147 17.74 -4.00 -1.07
C ASN A 147 17.49 -2.49 -1.25
N GLU A 148 16.36 -2.00 -0.74
CA GLU A 148 15.91 -0.63 -0.94
C GLU A 148 15.75 0.12 0.39
N PRO A 149 16.76 0.86 0.86
CA PRO A 149 16.71 1.54 2.15
C PRO A 149 15.68 2.67 2.22
N ARG A 150 15.28 3.25 1.07
CA ARG A 150 14.27 4.32 1.04
C ARG A 150 12.88 3.83 1.42
N THR A 151 12.65 2.51 1.47
CA THR A 151 11.42 1.91 2.02
C THR A 151 11.09 2.42 3.42
N HIS A 152 12.10 2.73 4.23
CA HIS A 152 11.92 3.27 5.58
C HIS A 152 11.25 4.66 5.61
N PHE A 153 11.26 5.40 4.49
CA PHE A 153 10.62 6.71 4.35
C PHE A 153 9.22 6.66 3.72
N VAL A 154 8.73 5.47 3.37
CA VAL A 154 7.45 5.31 2.66
C VAL A 154 6.49 4.33 3.33
N LEU A 155 6.96 3.52 4.27
CA LEU A 155 6.12 2.72 5.15
C LEU A 155 5.65 3.60 6.32
N ASN A 156 4.41 4.06 6.25
CA ASN A 156 3.86 4.97 7.25
C ASN A 156 3.22 4.17 8.39
N CYS A 157 3.73 4.37 9.61
CA CYS A 157 3.22 3.72 10.82
C CYS A 157 2.04 4.45 11.49
N SER A 158 1.46 5.47 10.84
CA SER A 158 0.43 6.38 11.40
C SER A 158 0.83 7.21 12.63
N ALA A 159 2.13 7.28 12.94
CA ALA A 159 2.67 8.22 13.93
C ALA A 159 2.98 9.58 13.30
N LEU A 160 2.81 10.67 14.05
CA LEU A 160 3.23 12.01 13.61
C LEU A 160 4.75 12.11 13.37
N SER A 161 5.54 11.34 14.11
CA SER A 161 6.99 11.24 13.94
C SER A 161 7.42 10.36 12.76
N CYS A 162 6.51 9.55 12.20
CA CYS A 162 6.81 8.73 11.03
C CYS A 162 6.90 9.60 9.76
N PRO A 163 7.50 9.07 8.68
CA PRO A 163 7.46 9.69 7.37
C PRO A 163 6.02 9.97 6.91
N ASP A 164 5.83 11.02 6.13
CA ASP A 164 4.50 11.38 5.63
C ASP A 164 3.91 10.25 4.80
N LEU A 165 2.65 9.91 5.04
CA LEU A 165 1.90 9.08 4.11
C LEU A 165 1.74 9.87 2.80
N ALA A 166 2.16 9.28 1.68
CA ALA A 166 1.97 9.88 0.37
C ALA A 166 0.48 10.00 0.04
N ASN A 167 0.09 11.11 -0.59
CA ASN A 167 -1.26 11.30 -1.12
C ASN A 167 -1.43 10.67 -2.53
N TYR A 168 -0.60 9.69 -2.84
CA TYR A 168 -0.61 8.92 -4.09
C TYR A 168 -0.19 7.47 -3.81
N ALA A 169 -0.64 6.56 -4.67
CA ALA A 169 -0.17 5.18 -4.68
C ALA A 169 1.19 5.08 -5.40
N TYR A 170 2.03 4.16 -4.94
CA TYR A 170 3.30 3.85 -5.59
C TYR A 170 3.09 3.02 -6.85
N GLU A 171 3.84 3.29 -7.91
CA GLU A 171 3.75 2.58 -9.21
C GLU A 171 5.17 2.19 -9.64
N GLY A 172 5.39 0.96 -10.14
CA GLY A 172 6.73 0.46 -10.44
C GLY A 172 7.50 1.33 -11.44
N LYS A 173 6.80 1.90 -12.44
CA LYS A 173 7.37 2.84 -13.42
C LYS A 173 7.84 4.18 -12.81
N HIS A 174 7.30 4.58 -11.66
CA HIS A 174 7.61 5.85 -10.96
C HIS A 174 8.33 5.64 -9.63
N LEU A 175 8.55 4.39 -9.23
CA LEU A 175 8.94 4.05 -7.86
C LEU A 175 10.23 4.76 -7.41
N GLU A 176 11.24 4.83 -8.28
CA GLU A 176 12.51 5.50 -7.98
C GLU A 176 12.33 6.98 -7.61
N GLU A 177 11.52 7.69 -8.39
CA GLU A 177 11.24 9.10 -8.18
C GLU A 177 10.40 9.31 -6.92
N GLN A 178 9.39 8.47 -6.71
CA GLN A 178 8.51 8.50 -5.54
C GLN A 178 9.28 8.23 -4.24
N LEU A 179 10.10 7.18 -4.20
CA LEU A 179 10.94 6.85 -3.05
C LEU A 179 11.92 7.99 -2.72
N THR A 180 12.59 8.53 -3.75
CA THR A 180 13.54 9.63 -3.59
C THR A 180 12.86 10.89 -3.09
N TYR A 181 11.69 11.22 -3.65
CA TYR A 181 10.90 12.36 -3.24
C TYR A 181 10.53 12.27 -1.75
N GLN A 182 9.95 11.15 -1.33
CA GLN A 182 9.51 10.95 0.05
C GLN A 182 10.67 11.01 1.05
N ALA A 183 11.82 10.40 0.71
CA ALA A 183 13.02 10.49 1.53
C ALA A 183 13.49 11.95 1.69
N LYS A 184 13.55 12.71 0.59
CA LYS A 184 13.93 14.13 0.63
C LYS A 184 12.95 14.98 1.42
N GLN A 185 11.63 14.76 1.25
CA GLN A 185 10.62 15.50 2.01
C GLN A 185 10.74 15.25 3.50
N PHE A 186 10.97 14.00 3.92
CA PHE A 186 11.15 13.67 5.33
C PHE A 186 12.40 14.31 5.91
N LEU A 187 13.54 14.16 5.24
CA LEU A 187 14.83 14.71 5.70
C LEU A 187 14.86 16.25 5.74
N ALA A 188 14.09 16.91 4.86
CA ALA A 188 14.02 18.36 4.81
C ALA A 188 12.97 18.96 5.76
N ASN A 189 12.22 18.15 6.50
CA ASN A 189 11.15 18.65 7.37
C ASN A 189 11.72 19.16 8.71
N PRO A 190 11.76 20.49 8.95
CA PRO A 190 12.41 21.07 10.14
C PRO A 190 11.59 20.86 11.41
N THR A 191 10.35 20.40 11.28
CA THR A 191 9.45 20.14 12.41
C THR A 191 9.39 18.67 12.81
N LYS A 192 10.01 17.78 12.03
CA LYS A 192 10.23 16.37 12.36
C LYS A 192 11.69 16.18 12.77
N GLY A 193 11.94 15.19 13.65
CA GLY A 193 13.25 15.03 14.28
C GLY A 193 14.37 14.71 13.30
N MET A 194 15.11 15.73 12.89
CA MET A 194 16.58 15.82 12.80
C MET A 194 16.92 17.29 12.50
N SER A 195 17.57 17.99 13.45
CA SER A 195 18.21 19.27 13.17
C SER A 195 19.69 18.98 12.96
N VAL A 196 20.19 19.15 11.73
CA VAL A 196 21.62 19.20 11.42
C VAL A 196 22.00 20.60 11.00
#